data_AF-A0A936A5B4-F1
#
_entry.id   AF-A0A936A5B4-F1
#
_cell.length_a   1.000
_cell.length_b   1.000
_cell.length_c   1.000
_cell.angle_alpha   90.00
_cell.angle_beta   90.00
_cell.angle_gamma   90.00
#
_symmetry.space_group_name_H-M   'P 1'
#
loop_
_entity.id
_entity.type
_entity.pdbx_description
1 polymer ?
#
loop_
_entity_poly.entity_id
_entity_poly.type
_entity_poly.pdbx_seq_one_letter_code
_entity_poly.pdbx_strand_id
1 'polypeptide(L)' 'MQITTSNNVIKKVYLLNAVGQIIINRETSLENLELDCASIPPGIYEMQILQGKAIRSTRIIKF' A
#
# COMPACT_ATOMS: atom_id res chain seq x y z
N MET A 1 19.34 -8.09 -25.86
CA MET A 1 19.12 -8.14 -24.40
C MET A 1 17.86 -7.35 -24.11
N GLN A 2 16.71 -8.03 -24.09
CA GLN A 2 15.42 -7.40 -23.89
C GLN A 2 15.25 -7.23 -22.38
N ILE A 3 15.44 -6.01 -21.89
CA ILE A 3 15.21 -5.70 -20.47
C ILE A 3 13.70 -5.70 -20.30
N THR A 4 13.15 -6.83 -19.90
CA THR A 4 11.83 -6.86 -19.27
C THR A 4 11.99 -6.15 -17.93
N THR A 5 11.59 -4.89 -17.88
CA THR A 5 11.34 -4.18 -16.62
C THR A 5 10.19 -4.91 -15.93
N SER A 6 10.50 -5.98 -15.22
CA SER A 6 9.59 -6.58 -14.26
C SER A 6 9.26 -5.49 -13.25
N ASN A 7 8.07 -4.90 -13.38
CA ASN A 7 7.53 -3.86 -12.50
C ASN A 7 7.22 -4.38 -11.07
N ASN A 8 7.96 -5.37 -10.59
CA ASN A 8 7.94 -5.82 -9.19
C ASN A 8 8.79 -4.87 -8.35
N VAL A 9 8.43 -3.59 -8.32
CA VAL A 9 8.96 -2.68 -7.30
C VAL A 9 8.30 -3.11 -5.99
N ILE A 10 9.04 -3.87 -5.20
CA ILE A 10 8.69 -4.19 -3.81
C ILE A 10 8.73 -2.88 -3.03
N LYS A 11 7.57 -2.46 -2.53
CA LYS A 11 7.40 -1.23 -1.74
C LYS A 11 6.98 -1.61 -0.34
N LYS A 12 7.49 -0.90 0.66
CA LYS A 12 7.00 -1.07 2.02
C LYS A 12 5.73 -0.23 2.18
N VAL A 13 4.62 -0.89 2.47
CA VAL A 13 3.31 -0.29 2.60
C VAL A 13 2.86 -0.35 4.05
N TYR A 14 2.35 0.77 4.53
CA TYR A 14 1.62 0.88 5.78
C TYR A 14 0.19 1.31 5.47
N LEU A 15 -0.80 0.58 5.98
CA LEU A 15 -2.19 1.01 5.97
C LEU A 15 -2.61 1.31 7.40
N LEU A 16 -3.02 2.54 7.65
CA LEU A 16 -3.50 3.01 8.94
C LEU A 16 -5.02 3.16 8.89
N ASN A 17 -5.72 2.76 9.94
CA ASN A 17 -7.15 3.05 10.09
C ASN A 17 -7.37 4.50 10.58
N ALA A 18 -8.63 4.91 10.69
CA ALA A 18 -9.02 6.27 11.09
C ALA A 18 -8.50 6.71 12.48
N VAL A 19 -8.12 5.77 13.35
CA VAL A 19 -7.54 6.06 14.67
C VAL A 19 -6.01 5.98 14.67
N GLY A 20 -5.38 5.86 13.49
CA GLY A 20 -3.92 5.84 13.33
C GLY A 20 -3.26 4.49 13.62
N GLN A 21 -4.03 3.41 13.79
CA GLN A 21 -3.46 2.08 13.99
C GLN A 21 -3.05 1.47 12.66
N ILE A 22 -1.83 0.94 12.60
CA ILE A 22 -1.32 0.20 11.44
C ILE A 22 -1.99 -1.17 11.37
N ILE A 23 -2.79 -1.41 10.33
CA ILE A 23 -3.49 -2.67 10.06
C ILE A 23 -2.83 -3.50 8.95
N ILE A 24 -1.96 -2.87 8.14
CA ILE A 24 -1.10 -3.55 7.16
C ILE A 24 0.30 -2.97 7.31
N ASN A 25 1.31 -3.84 7.43
CA ASN A 25 2.73 -3.50 7.41
C ASN A 25 3.48 -4.59 6.68
N ARG A 26 3.68 -4.43 5.37
CA ARG A 26 4.38 -5.42 4.56
C ARG A 26 5.08 -4.81 3.36
N GLU A 27 6.06 -5.54 2.89
CA GLU A 27 6.61 -5.36 1.56
C GLU A 27 5.68 -6.04 0.55
N THR A 28 5.26 -5.28 -0.46
CA THR A 28 4.31 -5.77 -1.47
C THR A 28 4.49 -5.08 -2.81
N SER A 29 3.94 -5.68 -3.87
CA SER A 29 3.78 -5.03 -5.17
C SER A 29 2.46 -4.24 -5.21
N LEU A 30 2.31 -3.34 -6.19
CA LEU A 30 1.06 -2.60 -6.40
C LEU A 30 -0.14 -3.53 -6.66
N GLU A 31 0.05 -4.63 -7.38
CA GLU A 31 -1.02 -5.60 -7.69
C GLU A 31 -1.52 -6.30 -6.43
N ASN A 32 -0.60 -6.72 -5.56
CA ASN A 32 -0.96 -7.40 -4.31
C ASN A 32 -1.59 -6.44 -3.29
N LEU A 33 -1.32 -5.14 -3.40
CA LEU A 33 -1.88 -4.12 -2.53
C LEU A 33 -3.40 -3.93 -2.75
N GLU A 34 -3.85 -4.05 -4.00
CA GLU A 34 -5.29 -3.98 -4.32
C GLU A 34 -6.05 -5.14 -3.67
N LEU A 35 -5.47 -6.35 -3.70
CA LEU A 35 -6.03 -7.54 -3.03
C LEU A 35 -6.09 -7.36 -1.51
N ASP A 36 -5.03 -6.84 -0.90
CA ASP A 36 -5.03 -6.57 0.54
C ASP A 36 -6.13 -5.55 0.91
N CYS A 37 -6.32 -4.50 0.10
CA CYS A 37 -7.37 -3.49 0.28
C CYS A 37 -8.78 -4.02 -0.02
N ALA A 38 -8.93 -5.12 -0.75
CA ALA A 38 -10.24 -5.74 -0.95
C ALA A 38 -10.76 -6.37 0.35
N SER A 39 -9.87 -6.87 1.21
CA SER A 39 -10.21 -7.58 2.44
C SER A 39 -10.56 -6.69 3.64
N ILE A 40 -10.20 -5.40 3.61
CA ILE A 40 -10.46 -4.48 4.73
C ILE A 40 -11.95 -4.05 4.78
N PRO A 41 -12.54 -3.81 5.96
CA PRO A 41 -13.92 -3.33 6.05
C PRO A 41 -14.10 -1.92 5.45
N PRO A 42 -15.34 -1.47 5.21
CA PRO A 42 -15.62 -0.07 4.86
C PRO A 42 -15.10 0.89 5.93
N GLY A 43 -14.57 2.04 5.51
CA GLY A 43 -13.96 3.00 6.42
C GLY A 43 -12.99 3.97 5.76
N ILE A 44 -12.39 4.81 6.60
CA ILE A 44 -11.36 5.78 6.21
C ILE A 44 -9.99 5.23 6.62
N TYR A 45 -9.06 5.25 5.68
CA TYR A 45 -7.70 4.76 5.86
C TYR A 45 -6.68 5.76 5.33
N GLU A 46 -5.48 5.73 5.91
CA GLU A 46 -4.30 6.39 5.35
C GLU A 46 -3.31 5.33 4.89
N MET A 47 -2.96 5.36 3.61
CA MET A 47 -1.96 4.49 3.04
C MET A 47 -0.66 5.25 2.87
N GLN A 48 0.43 4.74 3.46
CA GLN A 48 1.77 5.26 3.31
C GLN A 48 2.64 4.25 2.56
N ILE A 49 3.26 4.70 1.48
CA ILE A 49 4.11 3.88 0.61
C ILE A 49 5.53 4.43 0.68
N LEU A 50 6.44 3.64 1.24
CA LEU A 50 7.85 3.95 1.30
C LEU A 50 8.54 3.45 0.02
N GLN A 51 9.18 4.37 -0.69
CA GLN A 51 9.96 4.12 -1.91
C GLN A 51 11.34 4.74 -1.76
N GLY A 52 12.32 3.93 -1.39
CA GLY A 52 13.67 4.40 -1.07
C GLY A 52 13.65 5.35 0.13
N LYS A 53 14.00 6.63 -0.08
CA LYS A 53 13.99 7.68 0.96
C LYS A 53 12.70 8.52 0.97
N ALA A 54 11.76 8.28 0.07
CA ALA A 54 10.52 9.03 -0.04
C ALA A 54 9.35 8.26 0.58
N ILE A 55 8.46 8.98 1.27
CA ILE A 55 7.17 8.49 1.72
C ILE A 55 6.10 9.19 0.87
N ARG A 56 5.21 8.40 0.26
CA ARG A 56 3.99 8.91 -0.38
C ARG A 56 2.79 8.48 0.45
N SER A 57 1.94 9.43 0.80
CA SER A 57 0.73 9.18 1.58
C SER A 57 -0.53 9.48 0.77
N THR A 58 -1.52 8.60 0.84
CA THR A 58 -2.82 8.74 0.17
C THR A 58 -3.93 8.36 1.15
N ARG A 59 -5.01 9.13 1.20
CA ARG A 59 -6.22 8.75 1.93
C ARG A 59 -7.12 7.86 1.07
N ILE A 60 -7.63 6.79 1.66
CA ILE A 60 -8.54 5.84 1.02
C ILE A 60 -9.87 5.90 1.78
N ILE A 61 -10.96 6.02 1.04
CA ILE A 61 -12.31 5.94 1.55
C ILE A 61 -12.96 4.73 0.89
N LYS A 62 -13.27 3.71 1.69
CA LYS A 62 -13.94 2.49 1.23
C LYS A 62 -15.40 2.53 1.67
N PHE A 63 -16.30 2.38 0.69
CA PHE A 63 -17.76 2.30 0.87
C PHE A 63 -18.21 0.84 0.93
#